data_AF-H3H4D8-F1
#
_entry.id   AF-H3H4D8-F1
#
_cell.length_a   1.000
_cell.length_b   1.000
_cell.length_c   1.000
_cell.angle_alpha   90.00
_cell.angle_beta   90.00
_cell.angle_gamma   90.00
#
_symmetry.space_group_name_H-M   'P 1'
#
loop_
_entity.id
_entity.type
_entity.pdbx_description
1 polymer ?
#
loop_
_entity_poly.entity_id
_entity_poly.type
_entity_poly.pdbx_seq_one_letter_code
_entity_poly.pdbx_strand_id
1 'polypeptide(L)'
;MTTVFGSAPFVTVEKYTSTGCASSVFQLANTYWADGTTAADVTSITTAQDNTCVGTTKVYGSGITPIYLLSTKTFASGTTVCTTPTVPDMVTAVAVDPLTATCMTTNQCAITEATSTLCSSSASYASDINLVFPSTPFVTVELYTGSACAALASIKTYWADGNCHKKDATTSYRAVRRSDNSAKIQFYTDAACTTPGIATTDVTTITRAQDNTCVGTTKVYGSGVTEPFYLSTKTFDSATGSCTTASTPNLVVTAKGVEPVDSICKTTTTCAGTAFPFTSTLCSPASTFVADITPVFPSTPFVTVETYSSPSCATLTGIKTYWADGNCHKKDATTSYRAMRKTDKSATVQFYTDTACTTPGIATTDVTTITGGQDSTCVSNTMKVYGSGVTQDFYLSVKTYNSATGSCTTSALPNLVTAAKLSPVDATCKTTTACATSSVFTSTLCNPVGTYKSDMATVFNSNPFVIVETYDGSYTAVRKGDGSSSIQFYTDAACVTASDQTTVQSDQTTCAPSTTFKVWYMYDIIIAGSCCDSGR
;
A
#
# COMPACT_ATOMS: atom_id res chain seq x y z
N MET A 1 -9.80 47.38 -39.61
CA MET A 1 -8.93 46.23 -39.25
C MET A 1 -9.35 45.60 -37.92
N THR A 2 -9.44 46.34 -36.82
CA THR A 2 -9.89 45.81 -35.49
C THR A 2 -11.27 45.16 -35.49
N THR A 3 -12.19 45.62 -36.34
CA THR A 3 -13.51 44.97 -36.56
C THR A 3 -13.45 43.66 -37.35
N VAL A 4 -12.38 43.43 -38.12
CA VAL A 4 -12.22 42.26 -39.01
C VAL A 4 -11.33 41.20 -38.36
N PHE A 5 -10.25 41.62 -37.68
CA PHE A 5 -9.27 40.73 -37.05
C PHE A 5 -9.46 40.58 -35.52
N GLY A 6 -10.37 41.35 -34.92
CA GLY A 6 -10.56 41.34 -33.47
C GLY A 6 -9.28 41.71 -32.72
N SER A 7 -8.92 40.90 -31.72
CA SER A 7 -7.68 41.02 -30.93
C SER A 7 -6.50 40.22 -31.50
N ALA A 8 -6.66 39.56 -32.64
CA ALA A 8 -5.61 38.72 -33.21
C ALA A 8 -4.52 39.56 -33.89
N PRO A 9 -3.25 39.13 -33.83
CA PRO A 9 -2.16 39.87 -34.44
C PRO A 9 -2.27 39.82 -35.98
N PHE A 10 -2.09 40.96 -36.63
CA PHE A 10 -2.17 41.08 -38.09
C PHE A 10 -1.08 42.01 -38.61
N VAL A 11 -0.71 41.80 -39.88
CA VAL A 11 0.24 42.63 -40.62
C VAL A 11 -0.38 43.05 -41.93
N THR A 12 -0.30 44.33 -42.24
CA THR A 12 -0.67 44.89 -43.54
C THR A 12 0.58 45.34 -44.27
N VAL A 13 0.69 44.92 -45.53
CA VAL A 13 1.77 45.30 -46.43
C VAL A 13 1.16 46.09 -47.58
N GLU A 14 1.55 47.36 -47.67
CA GLU A 14 1.19 48.23 -48.78
C GLU A 14 2.37 48.35 -49.74
N LYS A 15 2.11 48.17 -51.04
CA LYS A 15 3.07 48.37 -52.11
C LYS A 15 2.77 49.68 -52.86
N TYR A 16 3.84 50.42 -53.17
CA TYR A 16 3.80 51.70 -53.89
C TYR A 16 4.69 51.66 -55.13
N THR A 17 4.38 52.44 -56.16
CA THR A 17 5.26 52.52 -57.36
C THR A 17 6.49 53.40 -57.18
N SER A 18 6.56 54.19 -56.11
CA SER A 18 7.69 55.09 -55.84
C SER A 18 8.22 54.91 -54.43
N THR A 19 9.51 55.19 -54.26
CA THR A 19 10.15 55.21 -52.94
C THR A 19 9.51 56.27 -52.05
N GLY A 20 9.40 55.99 -50.75
CA GLY A 20 8.84 56.91 -49.76
C GLY A 20 7.31 56.89 -49.60
N CYS A 21 6.62 55.96 -50.28
CA CYS A 21 5.18 55.68 -50.12
C CYS A 21 4.26 56.90 -50.19
N ALA A 22 4.46 57.79 -51.16
CA ALA A 22 3.53 58.88 -51.39
C ALA A 22 2.13 58.32 -51.71
N SER A 23 1.09 58.90 -51.11
CA SER A 23 -0.29 58.42 -51.25
C SER A 23 -0.84 58.46 -52.68
N SER A 24 -0.21 59.23 -53.58
CA SER A 24 -0.58 59.33 -54.99
C SER A 24 -0.16 58.15 -55.86
N VAL A 25 0.48 57.11 -55.29
CA VAL A 25 1.13 56.01 -56.03
C VAL A 25 0.94 54.63 -55.35
N PHE A 26 -0.13 54.49 -54.58
CA PHE A 26 -0.55 53.23 -53.97
C PHE A 26 -0.98 52.21 -55.05
N GLN A 27 -0.49 50.97 -54.95
CA GLN A 27 -0.88 49.90 -55.86
C GLN A 27 -1.84 48.91 -55.22
N LEU A 28 -1.44 48.35 -54.08
CA LEU A 28 -2.12 47.23 -53.45
C LEU A 28 -1.79 47.19 -51.97
N ALA A 29 -2.77 46.83 -51.15
CA ALA A 29 -2.60 46.46 -49.75
C ALA A 29 -3.06 45.02 -49.58
N ASN A 30 -2.19 44.19 -49.04
CA ASN A 30 -2.56 42.86 -48.58
C ASN A 30 -2.41 42.82 -47.06
N THR A 31 -3.43 42.32 -46.38
CA THR A 31 -3.41 42.10 -44.94
C THR A 31 -3.40 40.61 -44.67
N TYR A 32 -2.46 40.19 -43.84
CA TYR A 32 -2.22 38.81 -43.48
C TYR A 32 -2.43 38.64 -41.97
N TRP A 33 -2.88 37.45 -41.60
CA TRP A 33 -2.77 37.00 -40.22
C TRP A 33 -1.30 36.86 -39.88
N ALA A 34 -0.87 37.34 -38.71
CA ALA A 34 0.51 37.19 -38.26
C ALA A 34 0.70 35.82 -37.60
N ASP A 35 0.31 34.75 -38.32
CA ASP A 35 0.29 33.37 -37.86
C ASP A 35 1.57 32.58 -38.19
N GLY A 36 2.49 33.19 -38.94
CA GLY A 36 3.75 32.58 -39.37
C GLY A 36 3.71 31.99 -40.79
N THR A 37 2.58 32.08 -41.51
CA THR A 37 2.53 31.71 -42.92
C THR A 37 3.20 32.79 -43.78
N THR A 38 4.24 32.41 -44.51
CA THR A 38 4.92 33.33 -45.44
C THR A 38 4.01 33.61 -46.63
N ALA A 39 3.45 34.82 -46.69
CA ALA A 39 3.03 35.37 -47.95
C ALA A 39 4.28 35.49 -48.84
N ALA A 40 4.21 35.04 -50.10
CA ALA A 40 5.34 35.05 -51.05
C ALA A 40 5.99 36.44 -51.24
N ASP A 41 5.33 37.49 -50.78
CA ASP A 41 5.75 38.89 -50.86
C ASP A 41 6.45 39.43 -49.60
N VAL A 42 6.63 38.64 -48.53
CA VAL A 42 7.09 39.13 -47.22
C VAL A 42 8.13 38.19 -46.60
N THR A 43 9.42 38.56 -46.64
CA THR A 43 10.53 37.68 -46.23
C THR A 43 11.05 37.91 -44.80
N SER A 44 10.74 39.03 -44.15
CA SER A 44 10.83 39.26 -42.70
C SER A 44 10.47 40.71 -42.39
N ILE A 45 9.68 40.96 -41.33
CA ILE A 45 9.38 42.32 -40.87
C ILE A 45 9.73 42.38 -39.39
N THR A 46 10.78 43.13 -39.07
CA THR A 46 11.27 43.30 -37.70
C THR A 46 10.69 44.53 -36.99
N THR A 47 9.99 45.42 -37.72
CA THR A 47 9.54 46.74 -37.22
C THR A 47 8.11 47.11 -37.62
N ALA A 48 7.20 46.14 -37.74
CA ALA A 48 5.82 46.34 -38.23
C ALA A 48 4.97 47.34 -37.41
N GLN A 49 5.46 47.90 -36.30
CA GLN A 49 4.75 48.93 -35.55
C GLN A 49 5.04 50.36 -36.03
N ASP A 50 6.14 50.58 -36.75
CA ASP A 50 6.63 51.94 -36.98
C ASP A 50 5.92 52.65 -38.14
N ASN A 51 4.98 51.99 -38.84
CA ASN A 51 4.23 52.53 -39.98
C ASN A 51 5.16 53.23 -41.01
N THR A 52 6.40 52.75 -41.09
CA THR A 52 7.51 53.42 -41.75
C THR A 52 7.74 52.76 -43.11
N CYS A 53 8.09 53.59 -44.08
CA CYS A 53 8.36 53.13 -45.43
C CYS A 53 9.79 52.68 -45.59
N VAL A 54 9.95 51.47 -46.15
CA VAL A 54 11.23 50.92 -46.55
C VAL A 54 11.18 50.72 -48.06
N GLY A 55 11.80 51.64 -48.79
CA GLY A 55 11.74 51.68 -50.25
C GLY A 55 10.31 51.98 -50.75
N THR A 56 9.74 51.04 -51.50
CA THR A 56 8.37 51.06 -52.05
C THR A 56 7.35 50.32 -51.20
N THR A 57 7.77 49.77 -50.06
CA THR A 57 6.92 48.94 -49.21
C THR A 57 6.69 49.65 -47.89
N LYS A 58 5.43 49.72 -47.47
CA LYS A 58 5.02 50.16 -46.15
C LYS A 58 4.43 49.00 -45.40
N VAL A 59 4.87 48.81 -44.17
CA VAL A 59 4.37 47.73 -43.33
C VAL A 59 3.89 48.29 -42.02
N TYR A 60 2.66 47.94 -41.66
CA TYR A 60 2.11 48.22 -40.35
C TYR A 60 1.27 47.05 -39.85
N GLY A 61 1.19 46.87 -38.54
CA GLY A 61 0.45 45.80 -37.93
C GLY A 61 0.05 46.15 -36.51
N SER A 62 -0.73 45.25 -35.91
CA SER A 62 -1.08 45.33 -34.49
C SER A 62 -1.02 43.95 -33.87
N GLY A 63 -0.80 43.91 -32.56
CA GLY A 63 -0.59 42.68 -31.79
C GLY A 63 0.86 42.20 -31.78
N ILE A 64 1.14 41.27 -30.87
CA ILE A 64 2.42 40.57 -30.75
C ILE A 64 2.11 39.10 -31.01
N THR A 65 2.77 38.49 -31.99
CA THR A 65 2.66 37.04 -32.20
C THR A 65 3.23 36.34 -30.96
N PRO A 66 2.46 35.46 -30.28
CA PRO A 66 2.96 34.71 -29.15
C PRO A 66 4.21 33.89 -29.51
N ILE A 67 5.08 33.64 -28.54
CA ILE A 67 6.24 32.79 -28.73
C ILE A 67 5.74 31.39 -29.05
N TYR A 68 6.16 30.82 -30.18
CA TYR A 68 5.86 29.43 -30.52
C TYR A 68 6.71 28.49 -29.67
N LEU A 69 6.07 27.46 -29.13
CA LEU A 69 6.68 26.51 -28.23
C LEU A 69 6.66 25.11 -28.82
N LEU A 70 7.86 24.56 -29.00
CA LEU A 70 8.05 23.15 -29.26
C LEU A 70 8.20 22.43 -27.92
N SER A 71 7.19 21.64 -27.54
CA SER A 71 7.18 20.90 -26.28
C SER A 71 7.46 19.43 -26.51
N THR A 72 8.36 18.87 -25.72
CA THR A 72 8.64 17.43 -25.64
C THR A 72 7.99 16.87 -24.40
N LYS A 73 7.05 15.93 -24.59
CA LYS A 73 6.46 15.09 -23.55
C LYS A 73 7.34 13.85 -23.37
N THR A 74 7.82 13.59 -22.17
CA THR A 74 8.63 12.40 -21.82
C THR A 74 7.79 11.45 -20.98
N PHE A 75 7.85 10.16 -21.28
CA PHE A 75 7.09 9.10 -20.60
C PHE A 75 8.02 8.05 -20.00
N ALA A 76 7.47 7.22 -19.13
CA ALA A 76 8.19 6.05 -18.61
C ALA A 76 8.64 5.12 -19.77
N SER A 77 9.86 4.60 -19.63
CA SER A 77 10.48 3.67 -20.59
C SER A 77 9.59 2.45 -20.85
N GLY A 78 9.41 2.07 -22.13
CA GLY A 78 8.57 0.94 -22.54
C GLY A 78 7.16 1.31 -22.98
N THR A 79 6.79 2.59 -22.90
CA THR A 79 5.52 3.10 -23.45
C THR A 79 5.60 3.17 -24.97
N THR A 80 4.68 2.50 -25.68
CA THR A 80 4.59 2.52 -27.15
C THR A 80 3.53 3.50 -27.68
N VAL A 81 2.63 3.96 -26.80
CA VAL A 81 1.54 4.89 -27.12
C VAL A 81 1.65 6.13 -26.23
N CYS A 82 1.98 7.27 -26.84
CA CYS A 82 2.23 8.56 -26.17
C CYS A 82 1.04 9.53 -26.38
N THR A 83 -0.18 9.00 -26.32
CA THR A 83 -1.42 9.78 -26.41
C THR A 83 -2.06 9.95 -25.03
N THR A 84 -2.88 10.97 -24.89
CA THR A 84 -3.91 11.00 -23.83
C THR A 84 -4.74 9.71 -23.91
N PRO A 85 -5.02 9.01 -22.80
CA PRO A 85 -4.96 9.48 -21.41
C PRO A 85 -3.63 9.24 -20.67
N THR A 86 -2.57 8.75 -21.33
CA THR A 86 -1.28 8.54 -20.67
C THR A 86 -0.69 9.88 -20.24
N VAL A 87 -0.44 10.03 -18.94
CA VAL A 87 0.18 11.23 -18.36
C VAL A 87 1.69 11.15 -18.54
N PRO A 88 2.34 12.17 -19.12
CA PRO A 88 3.80 12.17 -19.24
C PRO A 88 4.46 12.42 -17.89
N ASP A 89 5.64 11.84 -17.70
CA ASP A 89 6.51 12.15 -16.58
C ASP A 89 6.86 13.64 -16.58
N MET A 90 7.23 14.22 -17.72
CA MET A 90 7.64 15.63 -17.79
C MET A 90 7.32 16.23 -19.14
N VAL A 91 7.04 17.53 -19.19
CA VAL A 91 6.98 18.30 -20.44
C VAL A 91 8.04 19.39 -20.41
N THR A 92 8.94 19.40 -21.40
CA THR A 92 9.91 20.49 -21.58
C THR A 92 9.54 21.28 -22.83
N ALA A 93 9.39 22.59 -22.71
CA ALA A 93 9.12 23.47 -23.85
C ALA A 93 10.29 24.42 -24.10
N VAL A 94 10.61 24.58 -25.38
CA VAL A 94 11.59 25.55 -25.87
C VAL A 94 10.92 26.52 -26.84
N ALA A 95 11.30 27.78 -26.75
CA ALA A 95 10.91 28.79 -27.73
C ALA A 95 11.55 28.47 -29.08
N VAL A 96 10.74 28.49 -30.14
CA VAL A 96 11.21 28.30 -31.52
C VAL A 96 10.70 29.42 -32.40
N ASP A 97 11.48 29.75 -33.43
CA ASP A 97 11.06 30.72 -34.44
C ASP A 97 10.02 30.06 -35.36
N PRO A 98 8.77 30.58 -35.43
CA PRO A 98 7.73 30.01 -36.26
C PRO A 98 8.04 30.01 -37.76
N LEU A 99 8.98 30.84 -38.23
CA LEU A 99 9.38 30.90 -39.64
C LEU A 99 10.35 29.80 -40.04
N THR A 100 11.01 29.17 -39.05
CA THR A 100 12.06 28.16 -39.31
C THR A 100 11.74 26.80 -38.70
N ALA A 101 10.87 26.75 -37.70
CA ALA A 101 10.50 25.52 -37.01
C ALA A 101 9.15 25.00 -37.49
N THR A 102 9.15 23.84 -38.15
CA THR A 102 7.93 23.05 -38.36
C THR A 102 7.60 22.30 -37.08
N CYS A 103 6.56 22.71 -36.36
CA CYS A 103 6.06 21.95 -35.22
C CYS A 103 4.95 20.99 -35.69
N MET A 104 5.19 19.69 -35.56
CA MET A 104 4.17 18.66 -35.79
C MET A 104 3.93 17.87 -34.50
N THR A 105 2.70 17.92 -34.01
CA THR A 105 2.27 17.08 -32.89
C THR A 105 2.39 15.60 -33.26
N THR A 106 3.03 14.82 -32.40
CA THR A 106 3.16 13.38 -32.59
C THR A 106 2.34 12.64 -31.52
N ASN A 107 1.66 11.58 -31.97
CA ASN A 107 0.79 10.74 -31.14
C ASN A 107 1.41 9.36 -30.86
N GLN A 108 2.53 9.04 -31.49
CA GLN A 108 3.29 7.81 -31.24
C GLN A 108 4.61 8.14 -30.56
N CYS A 109 5.04 7.25 -29.66
CA CYS A 109 6.31 7.42 -28.98
C CYS A 109 7.47 7.19 -29.94
N ALA A 110 8.50 8.03 -29.88
CA ALA A 110 9.81 7.63 -30.39
C ALA A 110 10.31 6.44 -29.57
N ILE A 111 10.50 5.28 -30.21
CA ILE A 111 10.72 3.98 -29.55
C ILE A 111 11.97 3.98 -28.64
N THR A 112 12.97 4.81 -28.98
CA THR A 112 14.25 4.89 -28.25
C THR A 112 14.16 5.68 -26.94
N GLU A 113 13.28 6.67 -26.83
CA GLU A 113 13.23 7.59 -25.68
C GLU A 113 11.85 7.76 -25.04
N ALA A 114 10.82 7.08 -25.55
CA ALA A 114 9.43 7.21 -25.11
C ALA A 114 8.98 8.68 -25.03
N THR A 115 9.19 9.45 -26.12
CA THR A 115 8.84 10.87 -26.21
C THR A 115 7.79 11.15 -27.29
N SER A 116 7.05 12.24 -27.13
CA SER A 116 6.18 12.81 -28.18
C SER A 116 6.17 14.34 -28.16
N THR A 117 5.70 14.93 -29.25
CA THR A 117 5.75 16.37 -29.49
C THR A 117 4.37 17.01 -29.26
N LEU A 118 4.37 18.14 -28.55
CA LEU A 118 3.23 19.04 -28.39
C LEU A 118 3.60 20.41 -28.98
N CYS A 119 2.74 20.91 -29.85
CA CYS A 119 2.86 22.25 -30.42
C CYS A 119 1.93 23.19 -29.66
N SER A 120 2.49 24.28 -29.15
CA SER A 120 1.75 25.25 -28.32
C SER A 120 2.36 26.65 -28.51
N SER A 121 1.84 27.62 -27.78
CA SER A 121 2.40 28.98 -27.72
C SER A 121 2.48 29.46 -26.28
N SER A 122 3.25 30.51 -26.01
CA SER A 122 3.26 31.15 -24.69
C SER A 122 1.88 31.65 -24.24
N ALA A 123 0.94 31.85 -25.17
CA ALA A 123 -0.44 32.25 -24.86
C ALA A 123 -1.36 31.05 -24.53
N SER A 124 -1.10 29.87 -25.11
CA SER A 124 -1.93 28.66 -24.95
C SER A 124 -1.33 27.62 -24.02
N TYR A 125 -0.05 27.75 -23.64
CA TYR A 125 0.68 26.70 -22.92
C TYR A 125 -0.03 26.22 -21.65
N ALA A 126 -0.55 27.14 -20.83
CA ALA A 126 -1.25 26.78 -19.60
C ALA A 126 -2.54 25.96 -19.86
N SER A 127 -3.31 26.29 -20.91
CA SER A 127 -4.48 25.49 -21.29
C SER A 127 -4.08 24.14 -21.89
N ASP A 128 -3.04 24.13 -22.72
CA ASP A 128 -2.56 22.92 -23.39
C ASP A 128 -2.02 21.91 -22.36
N ILE A 129 -1.29 22.38 -21.34
CA ILE A 129 -0.79 21.54 -20.25
C ILE A 129 -1.91 20.97 -19.37
N ASN A 130 -2.99 21.71 -19.13
CA ASN A 130 -4.16 21.16 -18.41
C ASN A 130 -4.80 19.97 -19.16
N LEU A 131 -4.71 19.95 -20.49
CA LEU A 131 -5.17 18.82 -21.32
C LEU A 131 -4.18 17.64 -21.30
N VAL A 132 -2.89 17.91 -21.11
CA VAL A 132 -1.84 16.89 -21.00
C VAL A 132 -1.88 16.17 -19.63
N PHE A 133 -2.24 16.89 -18.57
CA PHE A 133 -2.34 16.38 -17.20
C PHE A 133 -3.80 16.38 -16.70
N PRO A 134 -4.74 15.68 -17.37
CA PRO A 134 -6.14 15.74 -17.02
C PRO A 134 -6.36 15.12 -15.64
N SER A 135 -6.89 15.90 -14.70
CA SER A 135 -7.18 15.46 -13.33
C SER A 135 -5.96 14.99 -12.52
N THR A 136 -4.74 15.22 -13.01
CA THR A 136 -3.50 14.90 -12.28
C THR A 136 -2.79 16.18 -11.83
N PRO A 137 -2.24 16.19 -10.60
CA PRO A 137 -1.48 17.33 -10.12
C PRO A 137 -0.22 17.55 -10.95
N PHE A 138 0.07 18.80 -11.30
CA PHE A 138 1.30 19.18 -11.99
C PHE A 138 1.83 20.52 -11.50
N VAL A 139 3.12 20.76 -11.70
CA VAL A 139 3.79 22.03 -11.42
C VAL A 139 4.59 22.46 -12.65
N THR A 140 4.28 23.63 -13.18
CA THR A 140 4.99 24.29 -14.26
C THR A 140 5.95 25.33 -13.70
N VAL A 141 7.18 25.31 -14.19
CA VAL A 141 8.24 26.26 -13.91
C VAL A 141 8.68 26.90 -15.22
N GLU A 142 8.46 28.20 -15.34
CA GLU A 142 8.99 29.02 -16.42
C GLU A 142 10.22 29.77 -15.93
N LEU A 143 11.32 29.63 -16.65
CA LEU A 143 12.56 30.37 -16.42
C LEU A 143 12.70 31.45 -17.48
N TYR A 144 13.13 32.62 -17.06
CA TYR A 144 13.34 33.79 -17.91
C TYR A 144 14.77 34.31 -17.79
N THR A 145 15.27 34.95 -18.84
CA THR A 145 16.46 35.80 -18.77
C THR A 145 16.07 37.23 -18.41
N GLY A 146 16.87 37.86 -17.55
CA GLY A 146 16.62 39.22 -17.04
C GLY A 146 15.62 39.29 -15.88
N SER A 147 15.65 40.40 -15.14
CA SER A 147 14.73 40.66 -14.03
C SER A 147 13.29 40.85 -14.52
N ALA A 148 12.32 40.52 -13.66
CA ALA A 148 10.89 40.68 -13.92
C ALA A 148 10.38 39.87 -15.14
N CYS A 149 11.04 38.74 -15.45
CA CYS A 149 10.61 37.80 -16.49
C CYS A 149 10.56 38.43 -17.89
N ALA A 150 11.64 39.14 -18.25
CA ALA A 150 11.72 39.92 -19.47
C ALA A 150 11.70 39.07 -20.76
N ALA A 151 12.41 37.93 -20.78
CA ALA A 151 12.47 37.06 -21.95
C ALA A 151 12.42 35.58 -21.54
N LEU A 152 11.48 34.82 -22.09
CA LEU A 152 11.30 33.40 -21.75
C LEU A 152 12.51 32.57 -22.19
N ALA A 153 13.13 31.86 -21.26
CA ALA A 153 14.31 31.03 -21.51
C ALA A 153 13.95 29.55 -21.64
N SER A 154 13.08 29.02 -20.76
CA SER A 154 12.64 27.62 -20.82
C SER A 154 11.37 27.41 -20.02
N ILE A 155 10.54 26.44 -20.40
CA ILE A 155 9.42 25.99 -19.57
C ILE A 155 9.57 24.50 -19.29
N LYS A 156 9.31 24.10 -18.04
CA LYS A 156 9.24 22.70 -17.64
C LYS A 156 7.99 22.46 -16.81
N THR A 157 7.23 21.43 -17.15
CA THR A 157 6.08 20.97 -16.37
C THR A 157 6.36 19.58 -15.84
N TYR A 158 6.17 19.42 -14.54
CA TYR A 158 6.47 18.22 -13.77
C TYR A 158 5.17 17.58 -13.29
N TRP A 159 5.05 16.26 -13.47
CA TRP A 159 4.00 15.49 -12.81
C TRP A 159 4.23 15.54 -11.30
N ALA A 160 3.26 16.07 -10.57
CA ALA A 160 3.35 16.32 -9.15
C ALA A 160 2.52 15.31 -8.34
N ASP A 161 2.63 14.02 -8.62
CA ASP A 161 1.97 12.95 -7.86
C ASP A 161 2.79 12.45 -6.67
N GLY A 162 3.98 13.01 -6.45
CA GLY A 162 4.91 12.59 -5.40
C GLY A 162 5.74 11.35 -5.71
N ASN A 163 5.45 10.63 -6.79
CA ASN A 163 6.22 9.48 -7.23
C ASN A 163 7.56 9.90 -7.83
N CYS A 164 8.44 8.91 -7.98
CA CYS A 164 9.73 9.11 -8.62
C CYS A 164 9.57 9.05 -10.14
N HIS A 165 9.89 10.14 -10.82
CA HIS A 165 9.87 10.22 -12.28
C HIS A 165 11.28 10.39 -12.83
N LYS A 166 11.59 9.67 -13.90
CA LYS A 166 12.87 9.84 -14.59
C LYS A 166 12.85 11.17 -15.32
N LYS A 167 13.91 11.96 -15.12
CA LYS A 167 14.17 13.15 -15.93
C LYS A 167 14.99 12.77 -17.16
N ASP A 168 15.91 11.83 -16.99
CA ASP A 168 16.70 11.20 -18.04
C ASP A 168 17.12 9.78 -17.58
N ALA A 169 18.06 9.15 -18.30
CA ALA A 169 18.53 7.80 -17.97
C ALA A 169 19.23 7.69 -16.60
N THR A 170 19.74 8.80 -16.08
CA THR A 170 20.61 8.85 -14.89
C THR A 170 20.06 9.71 -13.77
N THR A 171 19.16 10.65 -14.04
CA THR A 171 18.60 11.56 -13.04
C THR A 171 17.08 11.43 -12.95
N SER A 172 16.55 11.76 -11.79
CA SER A 172 15.12 11.69 -11.49
C SER A 172 14.66 12.89 -10.67
N TYR A 173 13.35 12.98 -10.48
CA TYR A 173 12.74 14.00 -9.65
C TYR A 173 11.49 13.46 -8.93
N ARG A 174 11.10 14.14 -7.87
CA ARG A 174 9.76 14.05 -7.27
C ARG A 174 9.18 15.45 -7.17
N ALA A 175 7.90 15.59 -7.48
CA ALA A 175 7.19 16.86 -7.32
C ALA A 175 5.89 16.68 -6.53
N VAL A 176 5.55 17.68 -5.74
CA VAL A 176 4.26 17.79 -5.03
C VAL A 176 3.66 19.17 -5.22
N ARG A 177 2.34 19.23 -5.21
CA ARG A 177 1.51 20.43 -5.15
C ARG A 177 0.49 20.26 -4.04
N ARG A 178 0.52 21.12 -3.04
CA ARG A 178 -0.32 21.04 -1.84
C ARG A 178 -1.66 21.75 -2.04
N SER A 179 -2.60 21.47 -1.15
CA SER A 179 -3.90 22.16 -1.10
C SER A 179 -3.80 23.64 -0.74
N ASP A 180 -2.72 24.05 -0.06
CA ASP A 180 -2.38 25.45 0.16
C ASP A 180 -1.73 26.11 -1.07
N ASN A 181 -1.59 25.38 -2.19
CA ASN A 181 -0.92 25.79 -3.42
C ASN A 181 0.59 26.01 -3.32
N SER A 182 1.23 25.63 -2.23
CA SER A 182 2.68 25.45 -2.26
C SER A 182 3.04 24.25 -3.16
N ALA A 183 4.23 24.30 -3.74
CA ALA A 183 4.77 23.22 -4.55
C ALA A 183 6.22 22.97 -4.16
N LYS A 184 6.70 21.75 -4.40
CA LYS A 184 8.09 21.38 -4.15
C LYS A 184 8.55 20.40 -5.22
N ILE A 185 9.75 20.64 -5.75
CA ILE A 185 10.39 19.76 -6.73
C ILE A 185 11.79 19.43 -6.22
N GLN A 186 12.02 18.16 -5.91
CA GLN A 186 13.34 17.64 -5.55
C GLN A 186 13.95 16.91 -6.73
N PHE A 187 15.16 17.31 -7.14
CA PHE A 187 15.95 16.58 -8.12
C PHE A 187 16.87 15.59 -7.43
N TYR A 188 17.15 14.48 -8.10
CA TYR A 188 18.03 13.42 -7.63
C TYR A 188 19.11 13.14 -8.67
N THR A 189 20.30 12.77 -8.20
CA THR A 189 21.44 12.45 -9.08
C THR A 189 21.44 11.01 -9.57
N ASP A 190 20.44 10.22 -9.18
CA ASP A 190 20.18 8.87 -9.66
C ASP A 190 18.76 8.76 -10.24
N ALA A 191 18.47 7.69 -10.98
CA ALA A 191 17.17 7.45 -11.61
C ALA A 191 16.10 6.87 -10.68
N ALA A 192 16.44 6.54 -9.43
CA ALA A 192 15.59 5.85 -8.46
C ALA A 192 15.17 6.74 -7.27
N CYS A 193 15.41 8.05 -7.38
CA CYS A 193 15.16 9.04 -6.34
C CYS A 193 15.79 8.68 -4.97
N THR A 194 17.03 8.17 -4.96
CA THR A 194 17.69 7.74 -3.71
C THR A 194 18.69 8.74 -3.13
N THR A 195 19.30 9.55 -3.99
CA THR A 195 20.39 10.50 -3.69
C THR A 195 19.93 11.90 -4.07
N PRO A 196 19.49 12.72 -3.10
CA PRO A 196 19.08 14.09 -3.37
C PRO A 196 20.21 14.86 -4.04
N GLY A 197 19.89 15.53 -5.14
CA GLY A 197 20.78 16.48 -5.79
C GLY A 197 20.80 17.81 -5.07
N ILE A 198 21.75 18.67 -5.45
CA ILE A 198 21.95 20.01 -4.86
C ILE A 198 20.86 21.00 -5.33
N ALA A 199 20.18 20.69 -6.44
CA ALA A 199 19.08 21.49 -6.94
C ALA A 199 17.75 21.04 -6.31
N THR A 200 17.11 21.94 -5.59
CA THR A 200 15.71 21.81 -5.15
C THR A 200 15.00 23.09 -5.56
N THR A 201 13.85 22.97 -6.23
CA THR A 201 12.96 24.10 -6.49
C THR A 201 11.82 24.03 -5.48
N ASP A 202 12.05 24.65 -4.33
CA ASP A 202 11.04 24.79 -3.29
C ASP A 202 10.20 26.04 -3.55
N VAL A 203 8.88 25.85 -3.64
CA VAL A 203 7.90 26.91 -3.86
C VAL A 203 6.93 26.87 -2.69
N THR A 204 7.42 27.29 -1.53
CA THR A 204 6.73 27.15 -0.24
C THR A 204 5.71 28.26 0.06
N THR A 205 5.51 29.21 -0.85
CA THR A 205 4.57 30.34 -0.68
C THR A 205 3.38 30.21 -1.62
N ILE A 206 2.17 30.27 -1.05
CA ILE A 206 0.86 30.12 -1.72
C ILE A 206 0.74 30.97 -2.99
N THR A 207 1.22 32.23 -2.94
CA THR A 207 1.16 33.18 -4.05
C THR A 207 2.02 32.76 -5.25
N ARG A 208 3.15 32.07 -5.00
CA ARG A 208 4.10 31.74 -6.06
C ARG A 208 3.60 30.69 -7.03
N ALA A 209 2.71 29.77 -6.63
CA ALA A 209 2.22 28.69 -7.50
C ALA A 209 0.76 28.87 -7.98
N GLN A 210 0.12 30.00 -7.65
CA GLN A 210 -1.19 30.37 -8.20
C GLN A 210 -1.14 31.57 -9.13
N ASP A 211 -0.39 32.62 -8.79
CA ASP A 211 -0.61 33.92 -9.43
C ASP A 211 0.11 34.05 -10.79
N ASN A 212 0.79 33.00 -11.27
CA ASN A 212 1.67 33.04 -12.45
C ASN A 212 2.58 34.28 -12.45
N THR A 213 2.93 34.75 -11.25
CA THR A 213 3.57 36.05 -11.05
C THR A 213 5.06 35.85 -11.11
N CYS A 214 5.74 36.77 -11.77
CA CYS A 214 7.18 36.72 -11.87
C CYS A 214 7.82 36.98 -10.51
N VAL A 215 8.65 36.06 -10.04
CA VAL A 215 9.52 36.30 -8.89
C VAL A 215 10.97 36.10 -9.30
N GLY A 216 11.71 37.21 -9.38
CA GLY A 216 13.06 37.24 -9.93
C GLY A 216 13.04 36.94 -11.44
N THR A 217 13.44 35.73 -11.79
CA THR A 217 13.53 35.20 -13.17
C THR A 217 12.58 34.02 -13.40
N THR A 218 11.67 33.75 -12.45
CA THR A 218 10.89 32.50 -12.46
C THR A 218 9.41 32.79 -12.28
N LYS A 219 8.57 32.09 -13.05
CA LYS A 219 7.15 31.92 -12.76
C LYS A 219 6.87 30.47 -12.44
N VAL A 220 6.01 30.24 -11.46
CA VAL A 220 5.54 28.91 -11.11
C VAL A 220 4.03 28.92 -11.10
N TYR A 221 3.42 27.87 -11.62
CA TYR A 221 1.98 27.64 -11.52
C TYR A 221 1.70 26.15 -11.64
N GLY A 222 0.46 25.74 -11.44
CA GLY A 222 0.08 24.35 -11.58
C GLY A 222 -1.39 24.13 -11.25
N SER A 223 -1.85 22.90 -11.46
CA SER A 223 -3.21 22.49 -11.13
C SER A 223 -3.19 21.19 -10.33
N GLY A 224 -4.31 20.86 -9.68
CA GLY A 224 -4.48 19.66 -8.87
C GLY A 224 -3.79 19.72 -7.50
N VAL A 225 -4.01 18.68 -6.70
CA VAL A 225 -3.40 18.50 -5.39
C VAL A 225 -2.81 17.10 -5.34
N THR A 226 -1.57 16.97 -4.90
CA THR A 226 -0.93 15.68 -4.68
C THR A 226 -1.66 14.95 -3.57
N GLU A 227 -1.98 13.69 -3.82
CA GLU A 227 -2.54 12.83 -2.78
C GLU A 227 -1.52 12.67 -1.63
N PRO A 228 -1.95 12.66 -0.36
CA PRO A 228 -1.05 12.39 0.75
C PRO A 228 -0.46 10.98 0.67
N PHE A 229 0.77 10.84 1.16
CA PHE A 229 1.42 9.56 1.35
C PHE A 229 1.35 9.12 2.81
N TYR A 230 1.33 7.81 2.98
CA TYR A 230 1.35 7.11 4.25
C TYR A 230 2.73 6.49 4.46
N LEU A 231 3.33 6.81 5.60
CA LEU A 231 4.57 6.19 6.05
C LEU A 231 4.24 5.10 7.06
N SER A 232 4.37 3.85 6.62
CA SER A 232 4.13 2.66 7.42
C SER A 232 5.44 2.15 8.02
N THR A 233 5.53 2.13 9.35
CA THR A 233 6.62 1.50 10.10
C THR A 233 6.23 0.08 10.47
N LYS A 234 6.91 -0.90 9.88
CA LYS A 234 6.77 -2.33 10.15
C LYS A 234 7.71 -2.73 11.30
N THR A 235 7.21 -3.47 12.27
CA THR A 235 7.95 -3.96 13.45
C THR A 235 8.07 -5.47 13.42
N PHE A 236 9.28 -5.99 13.72
CA PHE A 236 9.63 -7.41 13.70
C PHE A 236 10.32 -7.84 15.00
N ASP A 237 10.16 -9.11 15.37
CA ASP A 237 10.82 -9.70 16.56
C ASP A 237 12.32 -9.98 16.36
N SER A 238 12.78 -10.14 15.12
CA SER A 238 14.18 -10.47 14.79
C SER A 238 14.70 -9.61 13.64
N ALA A 239 16.04 -9.40 13.58
CA ALA A 239 16.69 -8.65 12.50
C ALA A 239 16.89 -9.50 11.23
N THR A 240 17.12 -10.80 11.39
CA THR A 240 17.59 -11.71 10.34
C THR A 240 16.43 -12.10 9.41
N GLY A 241 16.51 -11.73 8.13
CA GLY A 241 15.49 -12.07 7.12
C GLY A 241 14.16 -11.31 7.26
N SER A 242 13.96 -10.56 8.34
CA SER A 242 12.71 -9.89 8.68
C SER A 242 12.41 -8.61 7.87
N CYS A 243 13.38 -8.06 7.14
CA CYS A 243 13.19 -6.81 6.38
C CYS A 243 13.56 -6.89 4.90
N THR A 244 14.09 -8.03 4.44
CA THR A 244 14.64 -8.19 3.09
C THR A 244 13.72 -8.91 2.11
N THR A 245 12.72 -9.69 2.58
CA THR A 245 11.49 -10.18 1.89
C THR A 245 10.97 -11.48 2.56
N ALA A 246 9.64 -11.68 2.54
CA ALA A 246 8.88 -12.88 2.97
C ALA A 246 8.54 -13.08 4.46
N SER A 247 8.84 -12.13 5.33
CA SER A 247 8.58 -12.20 6.77
C SER A 247 7.40 -11.31 7.14
N THR A 248 6.44 -11.87 7.88
CA THR A 248 5.26 -11.14 8.35
C THR A 248 5.66 -10.25 9.53
N PRO A 249 5.44 -8.91 9.49
CA PRO A 249 5.67 -8.07 10.65
C PRO A 249 4.63 -8.34 11.73
N ASN A 250 5.01 -8.10 12.97
CA ASN A 250 4.10 -8.14 14.09
C ASN A 250 3.12 -6.97 13.98
N LEU A 251 3.63 -5.75 13.87
CA LEU A 251 2.82 -4.55 13.90
C LEU A 251 3.24 -3.63 12.76
N VAL A 252 2.28 -2.99 12.13
CA VAL A 252 2.51 -1.87 11.23
C VAL A 252 1.82 -0.64 11.80
N VAL A 253 2.59 0.41 12.07
CA VAL A 253 2.07 1.71 12.49
C VAL A 253 2.23 2.68 11.35
N THR A 254 1.14 3.33 10.93
CA THR A 254 1.15 4.22 9.78
C THR A 254 0.94 5.67 10.20
N ALA A 255 1.88 6.53 9.82
CA ALA A 255 1.74 7.98 9.93
C ALA A 255 1.06 8.53 8.68
N LYS A 256 0.05 9.39 8.86
CA LYS A 256 -0.68 10.08 7.80
C LYS A 256 0.08 11.33 7.34
N GLY A 257 0.01 11.61 6.03
CA GLY A 257 0.31 12.94 5.49
C GLY A 257 1.79 13.28 5.48
N VAL A 258 2.65 12.29 5.23
CA VAL A 258 4.07 12.55 5.00
C VAL A 258 4.23 13.01 3.56
N GLU A 259 5.05 14.03 3.33
CA GLU A 259 5.37 14.50 1.99
C GLU A 259 6.32 13.48 1.32
N PRO A 260 5.99 12.96 0.13
CA PRO A 260 6.83 12.00 -0.58
C PRO A 260 8.14 12.60 -1.09
N VAL A 261 8.21 13.94 -1.15
CA VAL A 261 9.40 14.70 -1.58
C VAL A 261 10.32 14.99 -0.41
N ASP A 262 9.87 14.80 0.82
CA ASP A 262 10.74 14.81 1.98
C ASP A 262 11.41 13.43 2.10
N SER A 263 12.68 13.41 2.48
CA SER A 263 13.48 12.18 2.66
C SER A 263 12.91 11.19 3.68
N ILE A 264 11.80 11.55 4.32
CA ILE A 264 11.11 10.85 5.39
C ILE A 264 10.26 9.69 4.84
N CYS A 265 9.60 9.85 3.68
CA CYS A 265 8.78 8.78 3.09
C CYS A 265 9.60 7.91 2.13
N LYS A 266 10.48 7.06 2.69
CA LYS A 266 11.31 6.11 1.94
C LYS A 266 11.04 4.69 2.39
N THR A 267 10.77 3.78 1.46
CA THR A 267 10.69 2.34 1.73
C THR A 267 12.10 1.81 1.99
N THR A 268 12.30 1.08 3.09
CA THR A 268 13.58 0.43 3.41
C THR A 268 13.54 -1.06 3.11
N THR A 269 14.67 -1.59 2.68
CA THR A 269 14.89 -3.02 2.38
C THR A 269 15.71 -3.73 3.46
N THR A 270 16.13 -3.01 4.50
CA THR A 270 16.88 -3.52 5.65
C THR A 270 16.23 -3.07 6.95
N CYS A 271 16.41 -3.86 8.01
CA CYS A 271 15.94 -3.48 9.33
C CYS A 271 16.85 -2.41 9.93
N ALA A 272 16.26 -1.43 10.58
CA ALA A 272 16.92 -0.59 11.57
C ALA A 272 16.82 -1.22 12.97
N GLY A 273 17.77 -0.87 13.83
CA GLY A 273 17.84 -1.33 15.23
C GLY A 273 18.89 -2.43 15.47
N THR A 274 19.51 -2.39 16.64
CA THR A 274 20.44 -3.43 17.13
C THR A 274 19.78 -4.40 18.12
N ALA A 275 18.57 -4.06 18.57
CA ALA A 275 17.71 -4.87 19.43
C ALA A 275 16.24 -4.58 19.08
N PHE A 276 15.33 -5.42 19.57
CA PHE A 276 13.90 -5.21 19.40
C PHE A 276 13.46 -3.81 19.90
N PRO A 277 12.59 -3.08 19.17
CA PRO A 277 11.96 -3.47 17.91
C PRO A 277 12.87 -3.29 16.69
N PHE A 278 12.96 -4.33 15.84
CA PHE A 278 13.53 -4.19 14.51
C PHE A 278 12.49 -3.56 13.59
N THR A 279 12.87 -2.55 12.81
CA THR A 279 11.90 -1.79 12.01
C THR A 279 12.31 -1.62 10.56
N SER A 280 11.33 -1.63 9.67
CA SER A 280 11.50 -1.15 8.29
C SER A 280 10.32 -0.28 7.89
N THR A 281 10.49 0.56 6.87
CA THR A 281 9.46 1.49 6.42
C THR A 281 8.90 1.06 5.07
N LEU A 282 7.63 1.39 4.84
CA LEU A 282 6.92 1.31 3.56
C LEU A 282 6.25 2.66 3.32
N CYS A 283 6.54 3.28 2.19
CA CYS A 283 5.90 4.52 1.75
C CYS A 283 4.89 4.20 0.66
N SER A 284 3.63 4.61 0.85
CA SER A 284 2.51 4.28 -0.02
C SER A 284 1.59 5.49 -0.24
N PRO A 285 1.10 5.74 -1.46
CA PRO A 285 -0.05 6.64 -1.66
C PRO A 285 -1.25 6.22 -0.80
N ALA A 286 -2.03 7.18 -0.31
CA ALA A 286 -3.22 6.87 0.49
C ALA A 286 -4.24 6.00 -0.28
N SER A 287 -4.42 6.22 -1.58
CA SER A 287 -5.33 5.49 -2.46
C SER A 287 -4.95 4.03 -2.66
N THR A 288 -3.65 3.70 -2.63
CA THR A 288 -3.15 2.33 -2.80
C THR A 288 -2.78 1.65 -1.49
N PHE A 289 -2.91 2.34 -0.35
CA PHE A 289 -2.49 1.84 0.96
C PHE A 289 -2.97 0.41 1.27
N VAL A 290 -4.25 0.10 1.00
CA VAL A 290 -4.80 -1.25 1.24
C VAL A 290 -4.15 -2.30 0.33
N ALA A 291 -3.89 -1.95 -0.92
CA ALA A 291 -3.21 -2.83 -1.87
C ALA A 291 -1.73 -3.03 -1.49
N ASP A 292 -1.08 -2.01 -0.92
CA ASP A 292 0.32 -2.06 -0.52
C ASP A 292 0.54 -2.78 0.82
N ILE A 293 -0.42 -2.68 1.77
CA ILE A 293 -0.33 -3.35 3.07
C ILE A 293 -0.68 -4.84 2.98
N THR A 294 -1.52 -5.26 2.03
CA THR A 294 -1.95 -6.66 1.93
C THR A 294 -0.78 -7.63 1.68
N PRO A 295 0.15 -7.36 0.75
CA PRO A 295 1.35 -8.18 0.54
C PRO A 295 2.33 -8.18 1.71
N VAL A 296 2.21 -7.26 2.68
CA VAL A 296 3.04 -7.23 3.89
C VAL A 296 2.70 -8.41 4.82
N PHE A 297 1.48 -8.95 4.73
CA PHE A 297 0.99 -10.11 5.49
C PHE A 297 0.67 -11.28 4.54
N PRO A 298 1.67 -11.84 3.83
CA PRO A 298 1.43 -12.83 2.79
C PRO A 298 0.89 -14.12 3.40
N SER A 299 -0.32 -14.51 3.00
CA SER A 299 -1.00 -15.73 3.45
C SER A 299 -1.27 -15.80 4.96
N THR A 300 -1.18 -14.68 5.68
CA THR A 300 -1.46 -14.58 7.11
C THR A 300 -2.66 -13.66 7.37
N PRO A 301 -3.51 -13.99 8.36
CA PRO A 301 -4.58 -13.12 8.77
C PRO A 301 -4.04 -11.82 9.37
N PHE A 302 -4.64 -10.69 9.04
CA PHE A 302 -4.31 -9.40 9.64
C PHE A 302 -5.57 -8.57 9.89
N VAL A 303 -5.44 -7.60 10.80
CA VAL A 303 -6.50 -6.65 11.14
C VAL A 303 -5.92 -5.24 11.09
N THR A 304 -6.49 -4.38 10.25
CA THR A 304 -6.21 -2.95 10.20
C THR A 304 -7.26 -2.18 10.97
N VAL A 305 -6.79 -1.28 11.85
CA VAL A 305 -7.59 -0.39 12.67
C VAL A 305 -7.23 1.04 12.31
N GLU A 306 -8.18 1.76 11.75
CA GLU A 306 -8.12 3.21 11.56
C GLU A 306 -8.82 3.90 12.72
N THR A 307 -8.19 4.91 13.32
CA THR A 307 -8.77 5.75 14.37
C THR A 307 -9.04 7.15 13.84
N TYR A 308 -10.09 7.77 14.38
CA TYR A 308 -10.59 9.06 13.94
C TYR A 308 -10.85 9.98 15.14
N SER A 309 -10.56 11.27 14.99
CA SER A 309 -10.80 12.28 16.05
C SER A 309 -12.26 12.71 16.19
N SER A 310 -13.11 12.37 15.23
CA SER A 310 -14.49 12.82 15.16
C SER A 310 -15.46 11.66 15.01
N PRO A 311 -16.67 11.77 15.62
CA PRO A 311 -17.79 10.90 15.30
C PRO A 311 -18.03 10.84 13.79
N SER A 312 -18.51 9.72 13.26
CA SER A 312 -18.68 9.43 11.81
C SER A 312 -17.39 9.16 11.01
N CYS A 313 -16.24 9.04 11.67
CA CYS A 313 -14.97 8.73 11.01
C CYS A 313 -14.58 9.73 9.90
N ALA A 314 -14.73 11.03 10.18
CA ALA A 314 -14.44 12.08 9.19
C ALA A 314 -12.96 12.49 9.15
N THR A 315 -12.25 12.45 10.29
CA THR A 315 -10.85 12.90 10.39
C THR A 315 -9.95 11.79 10.90
N LEU A 316 -9.26 11.11 9.98
CA LEU A 316 -8.32 10.04 10.29
C LEU A 316 -7.14 10.57 11.11
N THR A 317 -6.89 9.96 12.27
CA THR A 317 -5.81 10.29 13.22
C THR A 317 -4.71 9.24 13.29
N GLY A 318 -5.00 7.98 12.95
CA GLY A 318 -3.99 6.92 13.00
C GLY A 318 -4.45 5.67 12.31
N ILE A 319 -3.48 4.86 11.86
CA ILE A 319 -3.74 3.54 11.30
C ILE A 319 -2.73 2.56 11.89
N LYS A 320 -3.22 1.43 12.39
CA LYS A 320 -2.40 0.31 12.88
C LYS A 320 -2.86 -0.99 12.22
N THR A 321 -1.94 -1.80 11.74
CA THR A 321 -2.24 -3.14 11.22
C THR A 321 -1.53 -4.18 12.07
N TYR A 322 -2.30 -5.14 12.57
CA TYR A 322 -1.88 -6.19 13.50
C TYR A 322 -1.84 -7.54 12.80
N TRP A 323 -0.79 -8.32 13.05
CA TRP A 323 -0.77 -9.73 12.70
C TRP A 323 -1.80 -10.47 13.56
N ALA A 324 -2.80 -11.06 12.90
CA ALA A 324 -3.96 -11.63 13.53
C ALA A 324 -3.93 -13.17 13.55
N ASP A 325 -2.80 -13.76 13.90
CA ASP A 325 -2.63 -15.23 13.99
C ASP A 325 -3.04 -15.82 15.35
N GLY A 326 -3.47 -14.99 16.31
CA GLY A 326 -3.85 -15.41 17.67
C GLY A 326 -2.67 -15.61 18.62
N ASN A 327 -1.43 -15.55 18.12
CA ASN A 327 -0.23 -15.65 18.94
C ASN A 327 0.05 -14.33 19.67
N CYS A 328 0.94 -14.42 20.67
CA CYS A 328 1.43 -13.25 21.38
C CYS A 328 2.53 -12.56 20.58
N HIS A 329 2.34 -11.28 20.30
CA HIS A 329 3.28 -10.45 19.56
C HIS A 329 3.74 -9.28 20.42
N LYS A 330 5.04 -9.00 20.44
CA LYS A 330 5.54 -7.79 21.09
C LYS A 330 5.07 -6.57 20.31
N LYS A 331 4.50 -5.60 21.04
CA LYS A 331 4.13 -4.29 20.50
C LYS A 331 5.29 -3.31 20.64
N ASP A 332 5.96 -3.36 21.79
CA ASP A 332 7.16 -2.61 22.12
C ASP A 332 7.99 -3.39 23.16
N ALA A 333 9.01 -2.75 23.73
CA ALA A 333 9.95 -3.42 24.63
C ALA A 333 9.30 -3.94 25.94
N THR A 334 8.12 -3.45 26.31
CA THR A 334 7.48 -3.78 27.59
C THR A 334 6.06 -4.33 27.44
N THR A 335 5.39 -4.09 26.32
CA THR A 335 3.99 -4.49 26.08
C THR A 335 3.85 -5.43 24.90
N SER A 336 2.76 -6.19 24.89
CA SER A 336 2.42 -7.14 23.82
C SER A 336 0.95 -7.07 23.47
N TYR A 337 0.58 -7.77 22.41
CA TYR A 337 -0.80 -7.89 21.97
C TYR A 337 -1.07 -9.29 21.39
N ARG A 338 -2.35 -9.66 21.34
CA ARG A 338 -2.87 -10.78 20.54
C ARG A 338 -3.97 -10.24 19.63
N ALA A 339 -3.93 -10.56 18.34
CA ALA A 339 -4.99 -10.19 17.42
C ALA A 339 -5.56 -11.41 16.70
N MET A 340 -6.86 -11.34 16.36
CA MET A 340 -7.57 -12.40 15.64
C MET A 340 -8.63 -11.81 14.71
N ARG A 341 -8.94 -12.54 13.64
CA ARG A 341 -9.99 -12.26 12.66
C ARG A 341 -10.78 -13.54 12.39
N LYS A 342 -12.07 -13.53 12.70
CA LYS A 342 -12.96 -14.70 12.59
C LYS A 342 -13.57 -14.81 11.18
N THR A 343 -14.20 -15.94 10.90
CA THR A 343 -14.90 -16.22 9.62
C THR A 343 -16.07 -15.26 9.36
N ASP A 344 -16.73 -14.75 10.40
CA ASP A 344 -17.78 -13.72 10.31
C ASP A 344 -17.23 -12.30 10.11
N LYS A 345 -15.93 -12.19 9.79
CA LYS A 345 -15.14 -10.96 9.67
C LYS A 345 -15.00 -10.17 10.98
N SER A 346 -15.51 -10.64 12.11
CA SER A 346 -15.24 -10.00 13.41
C SER A 346 -13.75 -10.06 13.74
N ALA A 347 -13.27 -9.03 14.43
CA ALA A 347 -11.87 -8.90 14.77
C ALA A 347 -11.70 -8.45 16.23
N THR A 348 -10.58 -8.86 16.82
CA THR A 348 -10.19 -8.51 18.18
C THR A 348 -8.71 -8.21 18.26
N VAL A 349 -8.35 -7.23 19.09
CA VAL A 349 -6.96 -6.94 19.46
C VAL A 349 -6.91 -6.75 20.97
N GLN A 350 -6.26 -7.66 21.69
CA GLN A 350 -6.08 -7.59 23.14
C GLN A 350 -4.66 -7.14 23.46
N PHE A 351 -4.52 -6.09 24.28
CA PHE A 351 -3.22 -5.61 24.74
C PHE A 351 -2.88 -6.15 26.13
N TYR A 352 -1.57 -6.27 26.39
CA TYR A 352 -1.01 -6.76 27.63
C TYR A 352 0.08 -5.81 28.12
N THR A 353 0.19 -5.65 29.43
CA THR A 353 1.18 -4.77 30.07
C THR A 353 2.57 -5.42 30.21
N ASP A 354 2.70 -6.67 29.76
CA ASP A 354 3.97 -7.40 29.66
C ASP A 354 4.21 -7.88 28.23
N THR A 355 5.39 -8.43 27.96
CA THR A 355 5.79 -8.92 26.63
C THR A 355 5.39 -10.37 26.34
N ALA A 356 4.81 -11.08 27.30
CA ALA A 356 4.48 -12.50 27.25
C ALA A 356 2.97 -12.76 27.17
N CYS A 357 2.17 -11.70 26.97
CA CYS A 357 0.72 -11.73 27.00
C CYS A 357 0.13 -12.40 28.24
N THR A 358 0.71 -12.14 29.43
CA THR A 358 0.26 -12.80 30.68
C THR A 358 -0.66 -11.94 31.54
N THR A 359 -0.48 -10.62 31.49
CA THR A 359 -1.19 -9.62 32.29
C THR A 359 -1.99 -8.76 31.34
N PRO A 360 -3.31 -8.97 31.22
CA PRO A 360 -4.16 -8.13 30.40
C PRO A 360 -4.00 -6.68 30.82
N GLY A 361 -3.69 -5.81 29.85
CA GLY A 361 -3.75 -4.38 30.10
C GLY A 361 -5.20 -3.94 30.27
N ILE A 362 -5.40 -2.83 30.97
CA ILE A 362 -6.70 -2.15 30.93
C ILE A 362 -6.98 -1.86 29.46
N ALA A 363 -8.12 -2.36 28.96
CA ALA A 363 -8.61 -2.17 27.60
C ALA A 363 -8.78 -0.67 27.33
N THR A 364 -7.68 -0.03 26.98
CA THR A 364 -7.64 1.36 26.56
C THR A 364 -8.08 1.36 25.11
N THR A 365 -9.40 1.44 24.93
CA THR A 365 -10.09 2.00 23.75
C THR A 365 -9.88 1.38 22.36
N ASP A 366 -8.92 0.47 22.13
CA ASP A 366 -8.59 -0.04 20.79
C ASP A 366 -9.01 -1.52 20.59
N VAL A 367 -10.31 -1.84 20.72
CA VAL A 367 -11.01 -3.10 20.29
C VAL A 367 -11.41 -4.10 21.41
N THR A 368 -12.60 -3.90 21.98
CA THR A 368 -13.43 -4.99 22.54
C THR A 368 -14.38 -5.47 21.45
N THR A 369 -14.11 -6.64 20.86
CA THR A 369 -15.05 -7.43 20.04
C THR A 369 -15.83 -6.62 18.99
N ILE A 370 -15.27 -6.39 17.81
CA ILE A 370 -16.06 -5.82 16.70
C ILE A 370 -16.87 -6.94 16.07
N THR A 371 -18.11 -7.10 16.53
CA THR A 371 -19.10 -7.97 15.88
C THR A 371 -19.47 -7.36 14.54
N GLY A 372 -19.08 -8.03 13.45
CA GLY A 372 -19.37 -7.58 12.08
C GLY A 372 -18.35 -6.58 11.55
N GLY A 373 -17.10 -7.02 11.35
CA GLY A 373 -16.12 -6.31 10.51
C GLY A 373 -16.61 -6.25 9.06
N GLN A 374 -17.61 -5.41 8.80
CA GLN A 374 -18.10 -5.13 7.48
C GLN A 374 -17.23 -4.03 6.89
N ASP A 375 -16.43 -4.42 5.90
CA ASP A 375 -15.87 -3.63 4.81
C ASP A 375 -15.90 -2.11 5.06
N SER A 376 -15.03 -1.62 5.96
CA SER A 376 -14.72 -0.20 6.14
C SER A 376 -15.85 0.68 6.71
N THR A 377 -16.79 0.09 7.44
CA THR A 377 -17.83 0.85 8.17
C THR A 377 -17.29 1.47 9.46
N CYS A 378 -17.80 2.66 9.82
CA CYS A 378 -17.39 3.38 11.02
C CYS A 378 -18.02 2.73 12.26
N VAL A 379 -17.21 2.00 13.03
CA VAL A 379 -17.55 1.37 14.30
C VAL A 379 -17.31 2.38 15.43
N SER A 380 -18.19 2.38 16.43
CA SER A 380 -18.13 3.24 17.62
C SER A 380 -17.95 4.74 17.32
N ASN A 381 -18.35 5.19 16.13
CA ASN A 381 -18.21 6.55 15.60
C ASN A 381 -16.76 7.05 15.40
N THR A 382 -15.73 6.35 15.85
CA THR A 382 -14.33 6.83 15.82
C THR A 382 -13.35 5.81 15.25
N MET A 383 -13.80 4.65 14.78
CA MET A 383 -12.91 3.60 14.29
C MET A 383 -13.42 2.96 13.01
N LYS A 384 -12.53 2.56 12.09
CA LYS A 384 -12.85 1.60 11.03
C LYS A 384 -11.95 0.40 11.17
N VAL A 385 -12.51 -0.79 11.00
CA VAL A 385 -11.76 -2.04 11.11
C VAL A 385 -12.01 -2.93 9.91
N TYR A 386 -10.92 -3.36 9.28
CA TYR A 386 -10.91 -4.25 8.12
C TYR A 386 -9.67 -5.15 8.17
N GLY A 387 -9.54 -6.06 7.22
CA GLY A 387 -8.40 -6.98 7.17
C GLY A 387 -8.66 -8.15 6.23
N SER A 388 -7.68 -9.05 6.14
CA SER A 388 -7.75 -10.25 5.32
C SER A 388 -7.43 -11.51 6.13
N GLY A 389 -7.78 -12.67 5.59
CA GLY A 389 -7.56 -13.97 6.19
C GLY A 389 -8.47 -14.29 7.39
N VAL A 390 -8.35 -15.52 7.88
CA VAL A 390 -9.05 -16.01 9.07
C VAL A 390 -8.00 -16.61 10.00
N THR A 391 -8.05 -16.24 11.27
CA THR A 391 -7.23 -16.87 12.32
C THR A 391 -7.64 -18.33 12.44
N GLN A 392 -6.65 -19.22 12.49
CA GLN A 392 -6.93 -20.61 12.81
C GLN A 392 -7.50 -20.72 14.23
N ASP A 393 -8.44 -21.64 14.43
CA ASP A 393 -8.93 -21.97 15.76
C ASP A 393 -7.82 -22.59 16.62
N PHE A 394 -7.98 -22.55 17.95
CA PHE A 394 -7.03 -23.13 18.91
C PHE A 394 -7.70 -24.22 19.74
N TYR A 395 -6.89 -25.17 20.21
CA TYR A 395 -7.25 -26.09 21.28
C TYR A 395 -6.55 -25.71 22.57
N LEU A 396 -7.32 -25.56 23.66
CA LEU A 396 -6.78 -25.57 25.01
C LEU A 396 -6.73 -27.00 25.51
N SER A 397 -5.52 -27.53 25.66
CA SER A 397 -5.26 -28.87 26.15
C SER A 397 -4.91 -28.80 27.64
N VAL A 398 -5.74 -29.39 28.49
CA VAL A 398 -5.47 -29.60 29.91
C VAL A 398 -4.80 -30.97 30.07
N LYS A 399 -3.53 -30.95 30.47
CA LYS A 399 -2.71 -32.12 30.76
C LYS A 399 -2.81 -32.44 32.24
N THR A 400 -3.17 -33.67 32.58
CA THR A 400 -3.29 -34.16 33.95
C THR A 400 -2.19 -35.17 34.26
N TYR A 401 -1.61 -35.09 35.47
CA TYR A 401 -0.47 -35.89 35.92
C TYR A 401 -0.74 -36.55 37.27
N ASN A 402 -0.21 -37.76 37.46
CA ASN A 402 -0.27 -38.50 38.73
C ASN A 402 0.61 -37.92 39.85
N SER A 403 1.64 -37.14 39.52
CA SER A 403 2.59 -36.60 40.50
C SER A 403 3.15 -35.24 40.09
N ALA A 404 3.62 -34.47 41.07
CA ALA A 404 4.27 -33.16 40.86
C ALA A 404 5.71 -33.29 40.31
N THR A 405 6.26 -34.50 40.25
CA THR A 405 7.66 -34.73 39.91
C THR A 405 7.93 -34.31 38.46
N GLY A 406 8.88 -33.37 38.27
CA GLY A 406 9.22 -32.83 36.95
C GLY A 406 8.51 -31.53 36.56
N SER A 407 7.82 -30.86 37.50
CA SER A 407 7.24 -29.51 37.32
C SER A 407 6.23 -29.37 36.18
N CYS A 408 5.58 -30.47 35.73
CA CYS A 408 4.73 -30.47 34.54
C CYS A 408 5.45 -29.93 33.27
N THR A 409 6.78 -30.05 33.24
CA THR A 409 7.63 -29.66 32.09
C THR A 409 7.69 -30.79 31.05
N THR A 410 8.30 -30.52 29.91
CA THR A 410 8.39 -31.38 28.71
C THR A 410 8.90 -32.81 28.96
N SER A 411 9.46 -33.12 30.13
CA SER A 411 9.93 -34.46 30.48
C SER A 411 8.91 -35.32 31.24
N ALA A 412 7.82 -34.76 31.76
CA ALA A 412 6.80 -35.51 32.48
C ALA A 412 5.68 -35.96 31.51
N LEU A 413 5.39 -37.26 31.46
CA LEU A 413 4.34 -37.82 30.62
C LEU A 413 2.95 -37.60 31.27
N PRO A 414 1.98 -36.97 30.59
CA PRO A 414 0.64 -36.81 31.14
C PRO A 414 -0.16 -38.11 31.08
N ASN A 415 -1.04 -38.31 32.05
CA ASN A 415 -1.97 -39.43 32.13
C ASN A 415 -3.22 -39.24 31.27
N LEU A 416 -3.67 -37.99 31.15
CA LEU A 416 -4.84 -37.61 30.36
C LEU A 416 -4.60 -36.23 29.78
N VAL A 417 -4.99 -36.04 28.53
CA VAL A 417 -5.06 -34.72 27.91
C VAL A 417 -6.49 -34.49 27.45
N THR A 418 -7.14 -33.47 28.02
CA THR A 418 -8.46 -33.04 27.60
C THR A 418 -8.32 -31.76 26.78
N ALA A 419 -8.70 -31.80 25.50
CA ALA A 419 -8.64 -30.65 24.62
C ALA A 419 -10.04 -30.08 24.37
N ALA A 420 -10.19 -28.78 24.57
CA ALA A 420 -11.39 -28.04 24.19
C ALA A 420 -11.07 -27.10 23.04
N LYS A 421 -11.87 -27.11 21.98
CA LYS A 421 -11.77 -26.13 20.90
C LYS A 421 -12.20 -24.77 21.47
N LEU A 422 -11.32 -23.80 21.44
CA LEU A 422 -11.64 -22.45 21.84
C LEU A 422 -12.02 -21.62 20.63
N SER A 423 -13.10 -20.84 20.78
CA SER A 423 -13.33 -19.73 19.84
C SER A 423 -12.13 -18.78 19.94
N PRO A 424 -11.67 -18.21 18.81
CA PRO A 424 -10.68 -17.14 18.82
C PRO A 424 -11.22 -16.03 19.74
N VAL A 425 -10.48 -15.61 20.77
CA VAL A 425 -10.87 -14.71 21.88
C VAL A 425 -11.22 -15.45 23.16
N ASP A 426 -10.36 -16.35 23.62
CA ASP A 426 -10.39 -16.68 25.04
C ASP A 426 -9.00 -16.50 25.67
N ALA A 427 -8.95 -15.62 26.67
CA ALA A 427 -7.78 -15.41 27.53
C ALA A 427 -7.41 -16.68 28.32
N THR A 428 -8.26 -17.71 28.29
CA THR A 428 -8.01 -19.04 28.85
C THR A 428 -6.99 -19.86 28.07
N CYS A 429 -6.69 -19.53 26.80
CA CYS A 429 -5.66 -20.26 26.03
C CYS A 429 -4.24 -19.83 26.43
N LYS A 430 -3.82 -20.22 27.64
CA LYS A 430 -2.49 -19.94 28.20
C LYS A 430 -1.76 -21.24 28.45
N THR A 431 -0.56 -21.39 27.92
CA THR A 431 0.33 -22.50 28.29
C THR A 431 0.95 -22.23 29.66
N THR A 432 0.82 -23.16 30.61
CA THR A 432 1.43 -23.05 31.94
C THR A 432 2.78 -23.74 31.97
N THR A 433 3.77 -23.13 32.62
CA THR A 433 5.12 -23.67 32.81
C THR A 433 5.30 -24.44 34.12
N ALA A 434 4.30 -24.42 35.01
CA ALA A 434 4.30 -25.13 36.29
C ALA A 434 2.93 -25.79 36.53
N CYS A 435 2.92 -26.85 37.35
CA CYS A 435 1.67 -27.50 37.75
C CYS A 435 0.84 -26.59 38.66
N ALA A 436 -0.48 -26.59 38.49
CA ALA A 436 -1.38 -26.12 39.54
C ALA A 436 -1.31 -27.07 40.76
N THR A 437 -1.16 -26.51 41.96
CA THR A 437 -1.14 -27.29 43.21
C THR A 437 -2.58 -27.64 43.62
N SER A 438 -3.10 -28.73 43.08
CA SER A 438 -4.38 -29.33 43.48
C SER A 438 -4.21 -30.82 43.78
N SER A 439 -5.27 -31.51 44.22
CA SER A 439 -5.28 -32.98 44.36
C SER A 439 -4.97 -33.71 43.04
N VAL A 440 -5.07 -33.01 41.92
CA VAL A 440 -4.70 -33.44 40.58
C VAL A 440 -3.72 -32.42 39.98
N PHE A 441 -2.50 -32.83 39.66
CA PHE A 441 -1.52 -31.94 39.05
C PHE A 441 -1.92 -31.67 37.60
N THR A 442 -2.14 -30.41 37.24
CA THR A 442 -2.55 -30.03 35.88
C THR A 442 -1.65 -28.96 35.29
N SER A 443 -1.45 -29.02 33.98
CA SER A 443 -0.87 -27.92 33.21
C SER A 443 -1.63 -27.76 31.89
N THR A 444 -1.62 -26.56 31.32
CA THR A 444 -2.32 -26.25 30.07
C THR A 444 -1.32 -26.07 28.92
N LEU A 445 -1.77 -26.40 27.71
CA LEU A 445 -1.06 -26.19 26.46
C LEU A 445 -2.04 -25.61 25.42
N CYS A 446 -1.68 -24.49 24.81
CA CYS A 446 -2.47 -23.83 23.77
C CYS A 446 -1.87 -24.13 22.39
N ASN A 447 -2.60 -24.87 21.56
CA ASN A 447 -2.11 -25.33 20.25
C ASN A 447 -3.06 -24.89 19.13
N PRO A 448 -2.55 -24.39 18.00
CA PRO A 448 -3.35 -24.24 16.78
C PRO A 448 -3.98 -25.58 16.37
N VAL A 449 -5.23 -25.56 15.89
CA VAL A 449 -5.93 -26.77 15.43
C VAL A 449 -5.12 -27.54 14.37
N GLY A 450 -4.37 -26.83 13.52
CA GLY A 450 -3.58 -27.42 12.44
C GLY A 450 -2.35 -28.20 12.91
N THR A 451 -1.76 -27.85 14.06
CA THR A 451 -0.58 -28.52 14.62
C THR A 451 -0.92 -29.45 15.77
N TYR A 452 -2.17 -29.46 16.23
CA TYR A 452 -2.60 -30.22 17.41
C TYR A 452 -2.10 -31.67 17.45
N LYS A 453 -2.18 -32.41 16.33
CA LYS A 453 -1.73 -33.81 16.29
C LYS A 453 -0.21 -33.95 16.48
N SER A 454 0.60 -33.10 15.84
CA SER A 454 2.05 -33.10 16.05
C SER A 454 2.43 -32.61 17.45
N ASP A 455 1.68 -31.68 18.00
CA ASP A 455 1.90 -31.17 19.35
C ASP A 455 1.59 -32.26 20.38
N MET A 456 0.51 -33.04 20.20
CA MET A 456 0.20 -34.20 21.03
C MET A 456 1.27 -35.29 20.92
N ALA A 457 1.78 -35.57 19.71
CA ALA A 457 2.90 -36.49 19.54
C ALA A 457 4.15 -36.03 20.29
N THR A 458 4.40 -34.72 20.34
CA THR A 458 5.52 -34.15 21.12
C THR A 458 5.27 -34.27 22.63
N VAL A 459 4.03 -34.07 23.09
CA VAL A 459 3.63 -34.21 24.49
C VAL A 459 3.80 -35.64 25.00
N PHE A 460 3.42 -36.64 24.22
CA PHE A 460 3.57 -38.05 24.58
C PHE A 460 4.93 -38.65 24.17
N ASN A 461 5.74 -37.89 23.42
CA ASN A 461 7.03 -38.33 22.88
C ASN A 461 6.86 -39.66 22.08
N SER A 462 7.82 -40.58 22.18
CA SER A 462 7.78 -41.90 21.53
C SER A 462 6.82 -42.90 22.22
N ASN A 463 6.03 -42.45 23.21
CA ASN A 463 5.08 -43.34 23.90
C ASN A 463 3.78 -43.44 23.09
N PRO A 464 3.12 -44.62 23.10
CA PRO A 464 1.84 -44.78 22.45
C PRO A 464 0.74 -43.98 23.15
N PHE A 465 -0.13 -43.36 22.36
CA PHE A 465 -1.31 -42.64 22.83
C PHE A 465 -2.44 -42.76 21.82
N VAL A 466 -3.65 -42.44 22.26
CA VAL A 466 -4.86 -42.44 21.43
C VAL A 466 -5.51 -41.06 21.52
N ILE A 467 -5.87 -40.49 20.37
CA ILE A 467 -6.70 -39.28 20.32
C ILE A 467 -8.14 -39.68 20.04
N VAL A 468 -9.04 -39.19 20.88
CA VAL A 468 -10.49 -39.38 20.76
C VAL A 468 -11.12 -38.02 20.50
N GLU A 469 -11.70 -37.85 19.32
CA GLU A 469 -12.38 -36.60 18.93
C GLU A 469 -13.89 -36.80 19.03
N THR A 470 -14.55 -35.94 19.80
CA THR A 470 -16.01 -35.83 19.88
C THR A 470 -16.48 -34.63 19.05
N TYR A 471 -17.47 -34.84 18.20
CA TYR A 471 -18.02 -33.79 17.35
C TYR A 471 -19.48 -33.51 17.73
N ASP A 472 -19.79 -32.23 17.88
CA ASP A 472 -21.12 -31.66 18.06
C ASP A 472 -21.83 -31.63 16.70
N GLY A 473 -22.43 -32.76 16.33
CA GLY A 473 -23.22 -32.93 15.11
C GLY A 473 -23.47 -34.39 14.74
N SER A 474 -24.60 -34.65 14.08
CA SER A 474 -24.98 -35.96 13.56
C SER A 474 -24.19 -36.31 12.29
N TYR A 475 -23.07 -37.01 12.45
CA TYR A 475 -22.36 -37.65 11.33
C TYR A 475 -22.61 -39.15 11.32
N THR A 476 -22.95 -39.69 10.15
CA THR A 476 -23.09 -41.12 9.90
C THR A 476 -21.71 -41.76 9.83
N ALA A 477 -21.36 -42.59 10.81
CA ALA A 477 -20.16 -43.41 10.75
C ALA A 477 -20.35 -44.52 9.69
N VAL A 478 -19.50 -44.54 8.66
CA VAL A 478 -19.38 -45.69 7.76
C VAL A 478 -18.54 -46.73 8.48
N ARG A 479 -19.17 -47.82 8.91
CA ARG A 479 -18.51 -48.99 9.49
C ARG A 479 -17.72 -49.70 8.38
N LYS A 480 -16.39 -49.65 8.41
CA LYS A 480 -15.58 -50.61 7.64
C LYS A 480 -15.67 -51.97 8.34
N GLY A 481 -16.16 -52.97 7.60
CA GLY A 481 -16.45 -54.31 8.07
C GLY A 481 -15.22 -55.23 8.02
N ASP A 482 -14.21 -54.97 8.84
CA ASP A 482 -13.04 -55.84 8.99
C ASP A 482 -12.36 -55.70 10.37
N GLY A 483 -13.08 -56.13 11.42
CA GLY A 483 -12.47 -56.85 12.55
C GLY A 483 -11.33 -56.20 13.36
N SER A 484 -11.29 -54.88 13.59
CA SER A 484 -10.30 -54.26 14.49
C SER A 484 -10.92 -53.55 15.71
N SER A 485 -10.14 -53.59 16.81
CA SER A 485 -10.41 -53.37 18.23
C SER A 485 -11.41 -52.26 18.60
N SER A 486 -12.37 -52.58 19.48
CA SER A 486 -13.25 -51.61 20.13
C SER A 486 -12.58 -51.00 21.38
N ILE A 487 -12.53 -49.67 21.47
CA ILE A 487 -12.31 -48.98 22.75
C ILE A 487 -13.66 -48.88 23.45
N GLN A 488 -13.81 -49.53 24.61
CA GLN A 488 -14.95 -49.36 25.50
C GLN A 488 -14.61 -48.30 26.55
N PHE A 489 -15.37 -47.20 26.58
CA PHE A 489 -15.30 -46.22 27.66
C PHE A 489 -16.29 -46.64 28.76
N TYR A 490 -15.76 -47.05 29.92
CA TYR A 490 -16.58 -47.27 31.11
C TYR A 490 -16.81 -45.91 31.78
N THR A 491 -18.06 -45.44 31.80
CA THR A 491 -18.44 -44.14 32.39
C THR A 491 -19.07 -44.28 33.77
N ASP A 492 -19.07 -45.48 34.36
CA ASP A 492 -19.66 -45.71 35.68
C ASP A 492 -18.64 -46.32 36.66
N ALA A 493 -18.59 -45.76 37.87
CA ALA A 493 -17.75 -46.21 38.98
C ALA A 493 -18.20 -47.57 39.55
N ALA A 494 -19.34 -48.11 39.12
CA ALA A 494 -19.89 -49.39 39.58
C ALA A 494 -19.37 -50.63 38.82
N CYS A 495 -18.67 -50.48 37.69
CA CYS A 495 -18.21 -51.62 36.88
C CYS A 495 -16.73 -51.95 37.10
N VAL A 496 -16.35 -52.32 38.32
CA VAL A 496 -15.12 -53.08 38.57
C VAL A 496 -15.42 -54.22 39.53
N THR A 497 -15.92 -55.34 38.99
CA THR A 497 -15.66 -56.65 39.59
C THR A 497 -15.21 -57.62 38.51
N ALA A 498 -14.12 -58.30 38.81
CA ALA A 498 -13.36 -59.16 37.92
C ALA A 498 -14.12 -60.44 37.58
N SER A 499 -14.15 -60.80 36.29
CA SER A 499 -13.89 -62.17 35.83
C SER A 499 -13.73 -62.17 34.31
N ASP A 500 -12.76 -62.95 33.82
CA ASP A 500 -12.58 -63.34 32.42
C ASP A 500 -13.91 -63.56 31.69
N GLN A 501 -14.13 -62.85 30.58
CA GLN A 501 -15.03 -63.29 29.53
C GLN A 501 -14.47 -62.97 28.15
N THR A 502 -13.83 -63.97 27.55
CA THR A 502 -13.64 -64.13 26.11
C THR A 502 -14.91 -64.71 25.48
N THR A 503 -16.01 -63.94 25.44
CA THR A 503 -17.13 -64.25 24.54
C THR A 503 -17.97 -63.01 24.24
N VAL A 504 -18.18 -62.74 22.95
CA VAL A 504 -19.09 -61.70 22.47
C VAL A 504 -20.53 -62.17 22.71
N GLN A 505 -21.23 -61.57 23.66
CA GLN A 505 -22.70 -61.61 23.71
C GLN A 505 -23.24 -60.28 23.20
N SER A 506 -23.98 -60.34 22.09
CA SER A 506 -24.84 -59.26 21.65
C SER A 506 -26.06 -59.22 22.57
N ASP A 507 -26.12 -58.24 23.45
CA ASP A 507 -27.41 -57.83 24.01
C ASP A 507 -27.57 -56.32 23.91
N GLN A 508 -28.58 -55.91 23.14
CA GLN A 508 -28.99 -54.54 22.97
C GLN A 508 -29.77 -54.11 24.21
N THR A 509 -29.18 -53.26 25.03
CA THR A 509 -29.95 -52.33 25.86
C THR A 509 -29.53 -50.90 25.56
N THR A 510 -30.56 -50.07 25.41
CA THR A 510 -30.57 -48.76 24.79
C THR A 510 -29.72 -47.73 25.51
N CYS A 511 -28.61 -47.30 24.89
CA CYS A 511 -27.98 -46.00 25.16
C CYS A 511 -28.39 -45.00 24.07
N ALA A 512 -28.79 -43.79 24.48
CA ALA A 512 -29.27 -42.74 23.60
C ALA A 512 -28.26 -42.39 22.47
N PRO A 513 -28.71 -42.13 21.23
CA PRO A 513 -27.81 -41.84 20.12
C PRO A 513 -27.55 -40.34 20.05
N SER A 514 -26.38 -39.85 20.45
CA SER A 514 -26.00 -38.47 20.03
C SER A 514 -24.52 -38.13 19.99
N THR A 515 -23.58 -39.07 20.15
CA THR A 515 -22.15 -38.75 20.06
C THR A 515 -21.39 -39.73 19.17
N THR A 516 -20.86 -39.21 18.07
CA THR A 516 -19.98 -39.95 17.16
C THR A 516 -18.53 -39.66 17.56
N PHE A 517 -17.70 -40.71 17.61
CA PHE A 517 -16.27 -40.61 17.94
C PHE A 517 -15.41 -40.92 16.71
N LYS A 518 -14.31 -40.19 16.53
CA LYS A 518 -13.20 -40.62 15.66
C LYS A 518 -11.99 -40.96 16.53
N VAL A 519 -11.38 -42.11 16.27
CA VAL A 519 -10.19 -42.61 16.99
C VAL A 519 -9.01 -42.61 16.02
N TRP A 520 -7.91 -41.99 16.41
CA TRP A 520 -6.65 -41.98 15.65
C TRP A 520 -5.56 -42.73 16.43
N TYR A 521 -4.88 -43.66 15.75
CA TYR A 521 -3.68 -44.34 16.26
C TYR A 521 -2.46 -43.72 15.60
N MET A 522 -1.45 -43.33 16.40
CA MET A 522 -0.20 -42.75 15.87
C MET A 522 1.00 -43.71 15.87
N TYR A 523 0.88 -44.89 16.49
CA TYR A 523 1.87 -45.98 16.37
C TYR A 523 1.16 -47.35 16.40
N ASP A 524 1.70 -48.32 15.66
CA ASP A 524 1.23 -49.71 15.67
C ASP A 524 1.35 -50.29 17.09
N ILE A 525 0.20 -50.61 17.70
CA ILE A 525 0.15 -51.32 18.97
C ILE A 525 0.43 -52.80 18.65
N ILE A 526 1.71 -53.20 18.67
CA ILE A 526 2.09 -54.61 18.63
C ILE A 526 1.85 -55.19 20.03
N ILE A 527 0.72 -55.87 20.22
CA ILE A 527 0.50 -56.72 21.40
C ILE A 527 1.30 -58.01 21.18
N ALA A 528 2.56 -58.03 21.59
CA ALA A 528 3.37 -59.25 21.61
C ALA A 528 2.98 -60.10 22.83
N GLY A 529 1.95 -60.94 22.66
CA GLY A 529 1.61 -62.00 23.61
C GLY A 529 2.20 -63.33 23.14
N SER A 530 3.32 -63.73 23.72
CA SER A 530 3.89 -65.07 23.57
C SER A 530 2.97 -66.10 24.23
N CYS A 531 2.28 -66.91 23.43
CA CYS A 531 1.69 -68.16 23.91
C CYS A 531 2.77 -69.25 23.81
N CYS A 532 3.32 -69.65 24.95
CA CYS A 532 3.92 -70.97 25.08
C CYS A 532 2.79 -71.99 24.90
N ASP A 533 2.86 -72.82 23.87
CA ASP A 533 2.04 -74.02 23.77
C ASP A 533 2.98 -75.24 23.79
N SER A 534 2.96 -75.97 24.89
CA SER A 534 3.55 -77.30 25.00
C SER A 534 2.41 -78.30 24.73
N GLY A 535 2.37 -78.89 23.53
CA GLY A 535 1.29 -79.85 23.26
C GLY A 535 1.12 -80.48 21.88
N ARG A 536 2.15 -80.56 21.01
CA ARG A 536 2.39 -81.69 20.08
C ARG A 536 3.61 -81.46 19.20
#